data_AF-A0A1H9V4B6-F1
#
_entry.id   AF-A0A1H9V4B6-F1
#
_cell.length_a   1.000
_cell.length_b   1.000
_cell.length_c   1.000
_cell.angle_alpha   90.00
_cell.angle_beta   90.00
_cell.angle_gamma   90.00
#
_symmetry.space_group_name_H-M   'P 1'
#
loop_
_entity.id
_entity.type
_entity.pdbx_description
1 polymer ?
#
loop_
_entity_poly.entity_id
_entity_poly.type
_entity_poly.pdbx_seq_one_letter_code
_entity_poly.pdbx_strand_id
1 'polypeptide(L)'
;MSDKMPERAQVLLDLEPTSEFFVGIDSDGCAMDAMDIKHYECFTPSYIKGFDLQAASTLVRETALFVNLYSTTRGTNRWVALSRLFDLLRDRPEVKERGVEVPQGDDLKAFLDSGYPRSDAGIANYAAAGNVSPEIQKCIEWGDLVNKMIAFMVKNAAPFPGAREAMEEMQEKGVDQLVVSATPLEALDREWNEHGLAQYMKVIAGQEMGSKADHIRYAAKGKYKDNHIMLIGDAPGDRDAAFSEGVLWYPILPGKEKESWARFREEALDKFLNEEFEGEYQQKLVDEYNALLPELPDWPTFSGNNR
;
A
#
# COMPACT_ATOMS: atom_id res chain seq x y z
N MET A 1 11.86 -9.52 -19.46
CA MET A 1 11.65 -8.28 -20.24
C MET A 1 12.66 -7.27 -19.72
N SER A 2 13.25 -6.42 -20.56
CA SER A 2 14.25 -5.46 -20.07
C SER A 2 13.62 -4.56 -19.01
N ASP A 3 14.18 -4.54 -17.79
CA ASP A 3 13.89 -3.57 -16.73
C ASP A 3 14.29 -2.16 -17.20
N LYS A 4 13.55 -1.64 -18.17
CA LYS A 4 13.70 -0.26 -18.58
C LYS A 4 12.96 0.55 -17.54
N MET A 5 13.73 1.24 -16.70
CA MET A 5 13.24 2.21 -15.76
C MET A 5 12.15 3.10 -16.41
N PRO A 6 11.01 3.33 -15.74
CA PRO A 6 9.97 4.21 -16.27
C PRO A 6 10.54 5.60 -16.56
N GLU A 7 10.14 6.23 -17.67
CA GLU A 7 10.59 7.59 -18.02
C GLU A 7 10.26 8.59 -16.91
N ARG A 8 9.08 8.42 -16.26
CA ARG A 8 8.66 9.26 -15.13
C ARG A 8 9.56 9.12 -13.89
N ALA A 9 10.32 8.02 -13.77
CA ALA A 9 11.22 7.80 -12.65
C ALA A 9 12.56 8.56 -12.79
N GLN A 10 12.84 9.19 -13.94
CA GLN A 10 14.11 9.89 -14.19
C GLN A 10 14.40 10.96 -13.13
N VAL A 11 13.36 11.68 -12.66
CA VAL A 11 13.49 12.69 -11.60
C VAL A 11 14.03 12.11 -10.29
N LEU A 12 13.80 10.82 -10.02
CA LEU A 12 14.34 10.13 -8.84
C LEU A 12 15.84 9.90 -8.99
N LEU A 13 16.29 9.48 -10.18
CA LEU A 13 17.72 9.33 -10.47
C LEU A 13 18.47 10.67 -10.44
N ASP A 14 17.83 11.73 -10.93
CA ASP A 14 18.43 13.06 -10.99
C ASP A 14 18.43 13.80 -9.64
N LEU A 15 17.74 13.25 -8.62
CA LEU A 15 17.72 13.82 -7.28
C LEU A 15 19.13 13.92 -6.70
N GLU A 16 19.57 15.14 -6.39
CA GLU A 16 20.82 15.41 -5.68
C GLU A 16 20.55 15.57 -4.17
N PRO A 17 21.28 14.84 -3.30
CA PRO A 17 21.16 15.00 -1.87
C PRO A 17 21.43 16.43 -1.40
N THR A 18 20.62 16.90 -0.45
CA THR A 18 20.89 18.15 0.27
C THR A 18 21.24 17.94 1.74
N SER A 19 21.22 16.67 2.18
CA SER A 19 21.66 16.24 3.51
C SER A 19 22.30 14.85 3.49
N GLU A 20 22.77 14.39 4.65
CA GLU A 20 23.27 13.05 4.90
C GLU A 20 22.16 12.00 5.13
N PHE A 21 20.93 12.43 5.44
CA PHE A 21 19.81 11.54 5.78
C PHE A 21 18.64 11.68 4.81
N PHE A 22 18.00 10.56 4.51
CA PHE A 22 16.85 10.44 3.61
C PHE A 22 15.71 9.66 4.26
N VAL A 23 14.48 10.16 4.13
CA VAL A 23 13.26 9.47 4.55
C VAL A 23 12.26 9.40 3.40
N GLY A 24 11.92 8.18 2.99
CA GLY A 24 10.74 7.90 2.18
C GLY A 24 9.51 7.79 3.07
N ILE A 25 8.39 8.38 2.65
CA ILE A 25 7.13 8.39 3.43
C ILE A 25 6.01 7.86 2.54
N ASP A 26 5.36 6.77 2.95
CA ASP A 26 4.15 6.31 2.28
C ASP A 26 2.96 7.25 2.51
N SER A 27 2.00 7.23 1.59
CA SER A 27 0.84 8.12 1.59
C SER A 27 -0.34 7.53 2.38
N ASP A 28 -1.11 6.63 1.77
CA ASP A 28 -2.40 6.16 2.30
C ASP A 28 -2.22 5.23 3.49
N GLY A 29 -2.79 5.55 4.64
CA GLY A 29 -2.64 4.72 5.86
C GLY A 29 -1.37 5.01 6.65
N CYS A 30 -0.45 5.79 6.07
CA CYS A 30 0.80 6.22 6.68
C CYS A 30 0.78 7.72 7.00
N ALA A 31 0.89 8.59 5.99
CA ALA A 31 0.79 10.04 6.17
C ALA A 31 -0.66 10.52 6.16
N MET A 32 -1.50 9.96 5.28
CA MET A 32 -2.87 10.39 5.00
C MET A 32 -3.90 9.39 5.52
N ASP A 33 -4.96 9.88 6.18
CA ASP A 33 -6.12 9.09 6.63
C ASP A 33 -7.09 8.80 5.47
N ALA A 34 -6.57 8.11 4.45
CA ALA A 34 -7.26 7.82 3.21
C ALA A 34 -7.50 6.33 2.98
N MET A 35 -6.75 5.45 3.66
CA MET A 35 -6.81 4.01 3.44
C MET A 35 -8.17 3.44 3.86
N ASP A 36 -8.68 3.82 5.03
CA ASP A 36 -9.95 3.31 5.55
C ASP A 36 -11.11 3.71 4.64
N ILE A 37 -11.29 5.00 4.33
CA ILE A 37 -12.38 5.43 3.44
C ILE A 37 -12.30 4.77 2.04
N LYS A 38 -11.10 4.57 1.51
CA LYS A 38 -10.90 3.81 0.25
C LYS A 38 -11.46 2.40 0.39
N HIS A 39 -11.11 1.67 1.46
CA HIS A 39 -11.53 0.28 1.60
C HIS A 39 -12.99 0.10 2.05
N TYR A 40 -13.46 0.91 2.98
CA TYR A 40 -14.83 0.88 3.48
C TYR A 40 -15.85 1.32 2.42
N GLU A 41 -15.57 2.43 1.73
CA GLU A 41 -16.57 3.12 0.92
C GLU A 41 -16.35 2.98 -0.59
N CYS A 42 -15.15 2.54 -1.03
CA CYS A 42 -14.85 2.37 -2.46
C CYS A 42 -14.64 0.90 -2.83
N PHE A 43 -13.64 0.22 -2.26
CA PHE A 43 -13.34 -1.16 -2.62
C PHE A 43 -14.45 -2.13 -2.20
N THR A 44 -14.92 -2.06 -0.95
CA THR A 44 -15.93 -2.99 -0.44
C THR A 44 -17.23 -2.95 -1.24
N PRO A 45 -17.86 -1.78 -1.49
CA PRO A 45 -19.05 -1.70 -2.33
C PRO A 45 -18.78 -2.18 -3.76
N SER A 46 -17.57 -1.91 -4.28
CA SER A 46 -17.18 -2.34 -5.63
C SER A 46 -17.02 -3.84 -5.74
N TYR A 47 -16.49 -4.56 -4.73
CA TYR A 47 -16.50 -6.03 -4.74
C TYR A 47 -17.92 -6.58 -4.79
N ILE A 48 -18.79 -6.06 -3.91
CA ILE A 48 -20.18 -6.49 -3.79
C ILE A 48 -20.92 -6.28 -5.10
N LYS A 49 -20.79 -5.09 -5.70
CA LYS A 49 -21.48 -4.73 -6.95
C LYS A 49 -20.83 -5.37 -8.18
N GLY A 50 -19.50 -5.37 -8.23
CA GLY A 50 -18.71 -5.79 -9.37
C GLY A 50 -18.79 -7.28 -9.64
N PHE A 51 -19.07 -8.11 -8.63
CA PHE A 51 -19.17 -9.57 -8.80
C PHE A 51 -20.53 -10.14 -8.40
N ASP A 52 -21.55 -9.27 -8.30
CA ASP A 52 -22.93 -9.65 -7.98
C ASP A 52 -23.06 -10.46 -6.65
N LEU A 53 -22.29 -10.06 -5.63
CA LEU A 53 -22.18 -10.74 -4.33
C LEU A 53 -23.13 -10.16 -3.25
N GLN A 54 -24.22 -9.48 -3.63
CA GLN A 54 -25.10 -8.76 -2.71
C GLN A 54 -25.71 -9.68 -1.64
N ALA A 55 -26.05 -10.91 -2.00
CA ALA A 55 -26.64 -11.90 -1.09
C ALA A 55 -25.70 -12.28 0.08
N ALA A 56 -24.38 -12.11 -0.08
CA ALA A 56 -23.37 -12.30 0.96
C ALA A 56 -22.66 -10.99 1.36
N SER A 57 -23.25 -9.82 1.08
CA SER A 57 -22.61 -8.50 1.26
C SER A 57 -21.93 -8.27 2.63
N THR A 58 -22.52 -8.72 3.74
CA THR A 58 -21.88 -8.64 5.07
C THR A 58 -20.59 -9.46 5.15
N LEU A 59 -20.61 -10.69 4.62
CA LEU A 59 -19.45 -11.60 4.60
C LEU A 59 -18.37 -11.08 3.64
N VAL A 60 -18.79 -10.53 2.49
CA VAL A 60 -17.87 -9.87 1.53
C VAL A 60 -17.17 -8.70 2.18
N ARG A 61 -17.89 -7.85 2.93
CA ARG A 61 -17.30 -6.73 3.66
C ARG A 61 -16.27 -7.18 4.67
N GLU A 62 -16.63 -8.12 5.54
CA GLU A 62 -15.72 -8.66 6.54
C GLU A 62 -14.46 -9.26 5.91
N THR A 63 -14.61 -10.08 4.86
CA THR A 63 -13.46 -10.67 4.15
C THR A 63 -12.63 -9.60 3.43
N ALA A 64 -13.25 -8.59 2.82
CA ALA A 64 -12.52 -7.51 2.16
C ALA A 64 -11.69 -6.67 3.14
N LEU A 65 -12.26 -6.33 4.31
CA LEU A 65 -11.56 -5.56 5.34
C LEU A 65 -10.43 -6.38 5.97
N PHE A 66 -10.64 -7.67 6.22
CA PHE A 66 -9.57 -8.56 6.66
C PHE A 66 -8.40 -8.57 5.66
N VAL A 67 -8.69 -8.81 4.37
CA VAL A 67 -7.65 -8.88 3.33
C VAL A 67 -6.88 -7.57 3.22
N ASN A 68 -7.57 -6.42 3.24
CA ASN A 68 -6.97 -5.15 2.86
C ASN A 68 -6.50 -4.29 4.04
N LEU A 69 -7.08 -4.44 5.23
CA LEU A 69 -6.78 -3.59 6.40
C LEU A 69 -6.23 -4.38 7.59
N TYR A 70 -6.77 -5.57 7.87
CA TYR A 70 -6.63 -6.23 9.18
C TYR A 70 -5.92 -7.58 9.14
N SER A 71 -5.06 -7.81 8.17
CA SER A 71 -4.26 -9.03 8.08
C SER A 71 -2.88 -8.76 7.51
N THR A 72 -2.04 -9.79 7.46
CA THR A 72 -0.71 -9.74 6.84
C THR A 72 -0.72 -9.40 5.34
N THR A 73 -1.90 -9.29 4.71
CA THR A 73 -2.05 -8.82 3.33
C THR A 73 -2.48 -7.35 3.21
N ARG A 74 -2.46 -6.59 4.31
CA ARG A 74 -2.76 -5.16 4.35
C ARG A 74 -2.04 -4.40 3.23
N GLY A 75 -2.76 -3.51 2.54
CA GLY A 75 -2.18 -2.65 1.50
C GLY A 75 -1.61 -3.39 0.28
N THR A 76 -1.90 -4.68 0.10
CA THR A 76 -1.43 -5.42 -1.07
C THR A 76 -2.08 -4.90 -2.36
N ASN A 77 -1.48 -5.26 -3.50
CA ASN A 77 -2.00 -4.87 -4.81
C ASN A 77 -3.45 -5.33 -5.00
N ARG A 78 -4.29 -4.46 -5.57
CA ARG A 78 -5.73 -4.69 -5.74
C ARG A 78 -6.10 -6.01 -6.42
N TRP A 79 -5.31 -6.47 -7.39
CA TRP A 79 -5.55 -7.71 -8.12
C TRP A 79 -5.21 -8.95 -7.27
N VAL A 80 -4.16 -8.84 -6.47
CA VAL A 80 -3.78 -9.86 -5.47
C VAL A 80 -4.84 -9.94 -4.38
N ALA A 81 -5.30 -8.79 -3.87
CA ALA A 81 -6.37 -8.70 -2.89
C ALA A 81 -7.68 -9.30 -3.42
N LEU A 82 -8.04 -9.02 -4.67
CA LEU A 82 -9.23 -9.57 -5.33
C LEU A 82 -9.15 -11.10 -5.44
N SER A 83 -8.00 -11.63 -5.87
CA SER A 83 -7.79 -13.09 -5.95
C SER A 83 -7.93 -13.76 -4.58
N ARG A 84 -7.30 -13.19 -3.55
CA ARG A 84 -7.40 -13.69 -2.17
C ARG A 84 -8.82 -13.57 -1.60
N LEU A 85 -9.55 -12.50 -1.92
CA LEU A 85 -10.95 -12.33 -1.54
C LEU A 85 -11.80 -13.48 -2.08
N PHE A 86 -11.65 -13.84 -3.36
CA PHE A 86 -12.38 -14.95 -3.95
C PHE A 86 -12.08 -16.28 -3.27
N ASP A 87 -10.79 -16.58 -3.06
CA ASP A 87 -10.37 -17.81 -2.40
C ASP A 87 -10.95 -17.90 -0.98
N LEU A 88 -10.85 -16.84 -0.18
CA LEU A 88 -11.41 -16.80 1.17
C LEU A 88 -12.93 -16.93 1.17
N LEU A 89 -13.65 -16.20 0.31
CA LEU A 89 -15.12 -16.29 0.27
C LEU A 89 -15.61 -17.69 -0.13
N ARG A 90 -14.94 -18.36 -1.07
CA ARG A 90 -15.27 -19.76 -1.43
C ARG A 90 -15.00 -20.73 -0.29
N ASP A 91 -14.04 -20.41 0.56
CA ASP A 91 -13.65 -21.21 1.71
C ASP A 91 -14.55 -20.98 2.95
N ARG A 92 -15.48 -20.00 2.91
CA ARG A 92 -16.43 -19.72 4.01
C ARG A 92 -17.71 -20.57 3.89
N PRO A 93 -18.06 -21.39 4.91
CA PRO A 93 -19.30 -22.16 4.90
C PRO A 93 -20.57 -21.31 4.74
N GLU A 94 -20.61 -20.16 5.42
CA GLU A 94 -21.76 -19.23 5.40
C GLU A 94 -22.04 -18.66 4.01
N VAL A 95 -21.02 -18.48 3.17
CA VAL A 95 -21.17 -18.00 1.78
C VAL A 95 -21.83 -19.10 0.95
N LYS A 96 -21.41 -20.36 1.13
CA LYS A 96 -21.97 -21.52 0.44
C LYS A 96 -23.41 -21.79 0.83
N GLU A 97 -23.76 -21.65 2.12
CA GLU A 97 -25.13 -21.82 2.62
C GLU A 97 -26.11 -20.80 2.02
N ARG A 98 -25.61 -19.61 1.67
CA ARG A 98 -26.39 -18.58 0.99
C ARG A 98 -26.56 -18.82 -0.52
N GLY A 99 -25.92 -19.85 -1.08
CA GLY A 99 -25.96 -20.17 -2.50
C GLY A 99 -25.33 -19.10 -3.39
N VAL A 100 -24.35 -18.34 -2.87
CA VAL A 100 -23.66 -17.30 -3.65
C VAL A 100 -22.55 -17.92 -4.48
N GLU A 101 -22.58 -17.66 -5.79
CA GLU A 101 -21.51 -18.06 -6.71
C GLU A 101 -20.38 -17.02 -6.66
N VAL A 102 -19.23 -17.43 -6.14
CA VAL A 102 -18.03 -16.60 -6.13
C VAL A 102 -17.14 -17.03 -7.31
N PRO A 103 -16.59 -16.08 -8.10
CA PRO A 103 -15.68 -16.39 -9.21
C PRO A 103 -14.51 -17.29 -8.77
N GLN A 104 -14.01 -18.16 -9.66
CA GLN A 104 -12.83 -19.00 -9.35
C GLN A 104 -11.53 -18.18 -9.32
N GLY A 105 -11.42 -17.16 -10.18
CA GLY A 105 -10.26 -16.29 -10.23
C GLY A 105 -9.08 -16.93 -10.98
N ASP A 106 -9.31 -17.95 -11.81
CA ASP A 106 -8.25 -18.71 -12.47
C ASP A 106 -7.55 -17.87 -13.55
N ASP A 107 -8.31 -17.08 -14.32
CA ASP A 107 -7.73 -16.18 -15.33
C ASP A 107 -7.04 -14.98 -14.66
N LEU A 108 -7.60 -14.48 -13.55
CA LEU A 108 -6.96 -13.46 -12.72
C LEU A 108 -5.63 -13.97 -12.15
N LYS A 109 -5.56 -15.21 -11.68
CA LYS A 109 -4.30 -15.85 -11.23
C LYS A 109 -3.31 -15.96 -12.39
N ALA A 110 -3.76 -16.40 -13.56
CA ALA A 110 -2.92 -16.44 -14.76
C ALA A 110 -2.36 -15.05 -15.13
N PHE A 111 -3.15 -13.98 -15.00
CA PHE A 111 -2.66 -12.61 -15.16
C PHE A 111 -1.60 -12.25 -14.10
N LEU A 112 -1.84 -12.56 -12.83
CA LEU A 112 -0.89 -12.29 -11.73
C LEU A 112 0.47 -12.99 -11.91
N ASP A 113 0.47 -14.15 -12.60
CA ASP A 113 1.64 -14.97 -12.91
C ASP A 113 2.27 -14.68 -14.29
N SER A 114 1.60 -13.88 -15.13
CA SER A 114 2.00 -13.62 -16.52
C SER A 114 3.25 -12.75 -16.68
N GLY A 115 3.69 -12.09 -15.60
CA GLY A 115 4.76 -11.08 -15.64
C GLY A 115 4.35 -9.72 -16.21
N TYR A 116 3.07 -9.54 -16.59
CA TYR A 116 2.54 -8.21 -16.89
C TYR A 116 2.50 -7.35 -15.62
N PRO A 117 2.69 -6.01 -15.73
CA PRO A 117 2.53 -5.12 -14.60
C PRO A 117 1.15 -5.27 -13.95
N ARG A 118 1.09 -5.31 -12.61
CA ARG A 118 -0.16 -5.46 -11.85
C ARG A 118 -0.91 -4.13 -11.72
N SER A 119 -1.13 -3.44 -12.85
CA SER A 119 -1.82 -2.15 -12.95
C SER A 119 -3.04 -2.25 -13.86
N ASP A 120 -3.90 -1.23 -13.84
CA ASP A 120 -5.08 -1.16 -14.72
C ASP A 120 -4.66 -1.25 -16.21
N ALA A 121 -3.57 -0.56 -16.58
CA ALA A 121 -2.99 -0.66 -17.92
C ALA A 121 -2.40 -2.06 -18.22
N GLY A 122 -1.81 -2.71 -17.22
CA GLY A 122 -1.21 -4.03 -17.39
C GLY A 122 -2.23 -5.13 -17.66
N ILE A 123 -3.34 -5.17 -16.92
CA ILE A 123 -4.43 -6.13 -17.17
C ILE A 123 -5.14 -5.86 -18.51
N ALA A 124 -5.30 -4.58 -18.88
CA ALA A 124 -5.84 -4.20 -20.19
C ALA A 124 -4.92 -4.66 -21.34
N ASN A 125 -3.60 -4.48 -21.20
CA ASN A 125 -2.62 -4.93 -22.18
C ASN A 125 -2.55 -6.47 -22.26
N TYR A 126 -2.68 -7.16 -21.13
CA TYR A 126 -2.78 -8.62 -21.07
C TYR A 126 -3.99 -9.14 -21.87
N ALA A 127 -5.15 -8.51 -21.70
CA ALA A 127 -6.36 -8.81 -22.47
C ALA A 127 -6.18 -8.51 -23.96
N ALA A 128 -5.64 -7.34 -24.31
CA ALA A 128 -5.39 -6.92 -25.69
C ALA A 128 -4.39 -7.82 -26.44
N ALA A 129 -3.49 -8.49 -25.71
CA ALA A 129 -2.55 -9.46 -26.25
C ALA A 129 -3.18 -10.84 -26.57
N GLY A 130 -4.50 -10.97 -26.45
CA GLY A 130 -5.24 -12.20 -26.80
C GLY A 130 -5.72 -13.03 -25.60
N ASN A 131 -5.41 -12.61 -24.37
CA ASN A 131 -5.85 -13.29 -23.14
C ASN A 131 -7.18 -12.75 -22.61
N VAL A 132 -8.08 -12.39 -23.52
CA VAL A 132 -9.39 -11.85 -23.15
C VAL A 132 -10.32 -12.99 -22.74
N SER A 133 -10.92 -12.87 -21.55
CA SER A 133 -11.95 -13.77 -21.05
C SER A 133 -13.05 -12.97 -20.34
N PRO A 134 -14.24 -13.57 -20.11
CA PRO A 134 -15.27 -12.93 -19.30
C PRO A 134 -14.78 -12.54 -17.90
N GLU A 135 -13.91 -13.34 -17.29
CA GLU A 135 -13.34 -13.06 -15.97
C GLU A 135 -12.39 -11.85 -16.01
N ILE A 136 -11.49 -11.78 -16.99
CA ILE A 136 -10.57 -10.65 -17.17
C ILE A 136 -11.34 -9.36 -17.47
N GLN A 137 -12.36 -9.42 -18.33
CA GLN A 137 -13.24 -8.27 -18.61
C GLN A 137 -13.91 -7.79 -17.32
N LYS A 138 -14.42 -8.70 -16.49
CA LYS A 138 -15.04 -8.35 -15.21
C LYS A 138 -14.05 -7.73 -14.23
N CYS A 139 -12.81 -8.21 -14.20
CA CYS A 139 -11.74 -7.61 -13.39
C CYS A 139 -11.45 -6.17 -13.83
N ILE A 140 -11.34 -5.92 -15.13
CA ILE A 140 -11.15 -4.56 -15.69
C ILE A 140 -12.32 -3.66 -15.31
N GLU A 141 -13.57 -4.12 -15.51
CA GLU A 141 -14.78 -3.37 -15.13
C GLU A 141 -14.83 -3.05 -13.63
N TRP A 142 -14.43 -4.00 -12.79
CA TRP A 142 -14.33 -3.79 -11.34
C TRP A 142 -13.25 -2.77 -10.98
N GLY A 143 -12.07 -2.82 -11.61
CA GLY A 143 -11.00 -1.85 -11.39
C GLY A 143 -11.44 -0.43 -11.77
N ASP A 144 -12.11 -0.28 -12.91
CA ASP A 144 -12.69 0.98 -13.36
C ASP A 144 -13.76 1.50 -12.37
N LEU A 145 -14.59 0.61 -11.82
CA LEU A 145 -15.57 0.96 -10.80
C LEU A 145 -14.90 1.47 -9.52
N VAL A 146 -13.87 0.78 -9.04
CA VAL A 146 -13.08 1.21 -7.87
C VAL A 146 -12.50 2.61 -8.10
N ASN A 147 -11.86 2.84 -9.25
CA ASN A 147 -11.29 4.14 -9.58
C ASN A 147 -12.36 5.25 -9.59
N LYS A 148 -13.53 4.99 -10.17
CA LYS A 148 -14.67 5.93 -10.17
C LYS A 148 -15.15 6.21 -8.75
N MET A 149 -15.26 5.20 -7.90
CA MET A 149 -15.68 5.36 -6.51
C MET A 149 -14.68 6.17 -5.69
N ILE A 150 -13.37 5.93 -5.86
CA ILE A 150 -12.32 6.71 -5.19
C ILE A 150 -12.41 8.18 -5.61
N ALA A 151 -12.48 8.47 -6.92
CA ALA A 151 -12.58 9.84 -7.41
C ALA A 151 -13.85 10.57 -6.95
N PHE A 152 -14.95 9.82 -6.76
CA PHE A 152 -16.21 10.36 -6.26
C PHE A 152 -16.18 10.64 -4.74
N MET A 153 -15.69 9.68 -3.96
CA MET A 153 -15.85 9.60 -2.51
C MET A 153 -14.69 10.25 -1.74
N VAL A 154 -13.45 10.03 -2.18
CA VAL A 154 -12.25 10.39 -1.41
C VAL A 154 -11.83 11.81 -1.72
N LYS A 155 -12.20 12.74 -0.82
CA LYS A 155 -11.83 14.16 -0.88
C LYS A 155 -11.53 14.66 0.53
N ASN A 156 -10.57 15.57 0.67
CA ASN A 156 -10.15 16.13 1.95
C ASN A 156 -9.70 15.08 2.98
N ALA A 157 -9.07 13.98 2.55
CA ALA A 157 -8.50 12.99 3.46
C ALA A 157 -7.25 13.58 4.13
N ALA A 158 -7.42 14.10 5.34
CA ALA A 158 -6.39 14.85 6.05
C ALA A 158 -5.22 13.96 6.49
N PRO A 159 -4.03 14.55 6.71
CA PRO A 159 -2.95 13.83 7.34
C PRO A 159 -3.30 13.39 8.76
N PHE A 160 -2.74 12.26 9.19
CA PHE A 160 -2.86 11.83 10.57
C PHE A 160 -2.24 12.87 11.52
N PRO A 161 -2.80 13.06 12.73
CA PRO A 161 -2.22 13.96 13.72
C PRO A 161 -0.76 13.60 14.02
N GLY A 162 0.14 14.58 13.95
CA GLY A 162 1.58 14.38 14.15
C GLY A 162 2.38 14.17 12.86
N ALA A 163 1.76 13.78 11.75
CA ALA A 163 2.46 13.51 10.49
C ALA A 163 3.10 14.78 9.90
N ARG A 164 2.36 15.90 9.89
CA ARG A 164 2.89 17.19 9.43
C ARG A 164 4.04 17.64 10.31
N GLU A 165 3.83 17.61 11.62
CA GLU A 165 4.82 18.06 12.59
C GLU A 165 6.10 17.21 12.50
N ALA A 166 5.99 15.94 12.10
CA ALA A 166 7.16 15.09 11.87
C ALA A 166 7.92 15.50 10.60
N MET A 167 7.21 15.88 9.53
CA MET A 167 7.82 16.39 8.31
C MET A 167 8.52 17.74 8.53
N GLU A 168 7.92 18.61 9.33
CA GLU A 168 8.51 19.88 9.75
C GLU A 168 9.80 19.64 10.56
N GLU A 169 9.76 18.75 11.56
CA GLU A 169 10.93 18.43 12.38
C GLU A 169 12.04 17.75 11.56
N MET A 170 11.69 16.85 10.64
CA MET A 170 12.64 16.29 9.67
C MET A 170 13.28 17.38 8.82
N GLN A 171 12.51 18.37 8.34
CA GLN A 171 13.04 19.49 7.57
C GLN A 171 13.99 20.37 8.42
N GLU A 172 13.62 20.68 9.67
CA GLU A 172 14.44 21.47 10.60
C GLU A 172 15.77 20.79 10.93
N LYS A 173 15.77 19.46 11.09
CA LYS A 173 16.97 18.65 11.32
C LYS A 173 17.75 18.36 10.03
N GLY A 174 17.27 18.85 8.89
CA GLY A 174 17.90 18.66 7.59
C GLY A 174 17.81 17.23 7.12
N VAL A 175 16.62 16.66 6.96
CA VAL A 175 16.41 15.33 6.37
C VAL A 175 15.75 15.51 5.00
N ASP A 176 16.30 14.89 3.97
CA ASP A 176 15.68 14.87 2.65
C ASP A 176 14.46 13.94 2.69
N GLN A 177 13.30 14.42 2.21
CA GLN A 177 12.04 13.69 2.30
C GLN A 177 11.46 13.42 0.91
N LEU A 178 10.82 12.27 0.73
CA LEU A 178 10.23 11.85 -0.54
C LEU A 178 8.95 11.06 -0.31
N VAL A 179 7.91 11.30 -1.11
CA VAL A 179 6.70 10.44 -1.07
C VAL A 179 6.99 9.14 -1.80
N VAL A 180 6.82 8.00 -1.13
CA VAL A 180 7.01 6.66 -1.70
C VAL A 180 5.66 5.93 -1.71
N SER A 181 4.91 5.99 -2.81
CA SER A 181 3.54 5.42 -2.81
C SER A 181 3.21 4.61 -4.06
N ALA A 182 2.29 3.65 -3.89
CA ALA A 182 1.67 2.89 -4.98
C ALA A 182 0.41 3.57 -5.54
N THR A 183 0.07 4.76 -5.06
CA THR A 183 -1.07 5.55 -5.54
C THR A 183 -0.73 6.29 -6.84
N PRO A 184 -1.70 6.48 -7.77
CA PRO A 184 -1.49 7.28 -8.98
C PRO A 184 -0.92 8.67 -8.67
N LEU A 185 0.08 9.10 -9.44
CA LEU A 185 0.76 10.39 -9.23
C LEU A 185 -0.22 11.57 -9.21
N GLU A 186 -1.22 11.59 -10.08
CA GLU A 186 -2.22 12.67 -10.13
C GLU A 186 -3.00 12.80 -8.82
N ALA A 187 -3.33 11.68 -8.18
CA ALA A 187 -4.04 11.69 -6.90
C ALA A 187 -3.11 12.17 -5.77
N LEU A 188 -1.86 11.69 -5.75
CA LEU A 188 -0.85 12.13 -4.77
C LEU A 188 -0.57 13.63 -4.89
N ASP A 189 -0.34 14.14 -6.10
CA ASP A 189 -0.08 15.56 -6.34
C ASP A 189 -1.23 16.41 -5.80
N ARG A 190 -2.48 16.04 -6.06
CA ARG A 190 -3.64 16.75 -5.51
C ARG A 190 -3.67 16.69 -3.99
N GLU A 191 -3.63 15.50 -3.41
CA GLU A 191 -3.81 15.27 -1.97
C GLU A 191 -2.71 15.92 -1.13
N TRP A 192 -1.44 15.78 -1.55
CA TRP A 192 -0.31 16.37 -0.85
C TRP A 192 -0.26 17.89 -0.99
N ASN A 193 -0.68 18.47 -2.12
CA ASN A 193 -0.77 19.93 -2.26
C ASN A 193 -1.98 20.52 -1.53
N GLU A 194 -3.14 19.85 -1.55
CA GLU A 194 -4.35 20.27 -0.84
C GLU A 194 -4.11 20.43 0.67
N HIS A 195 -3.28 19.54 1.23
CA HIS A 195 -2.86 19.61 2.63
C HIS A 195 -1.53 20.34 2.84
N GLY A 196 -0.93 20.96 1.81
CA GLY A 196 0.33 21.70 1.95
C GLY A 196 1.47 20.86 2.52
N LEU A 197 1.53 19.57 2.21
CA LEU A 197 2.62 18.66 2.59
C LEU A 197 3.65 18.52 1.46
N ALA A 198 3.23 18.76 0.22
CA ALA A 198 4.11 18.68 -0.96
C ALA A 198 5.37 19.56 -0.82
N GLN A 199 5.29 20.69 -0.10
CA GLN A 199 6.41 21.60 0.13
C GLN A 199 7.59 21.00 0.91
N TYR A 200 7.38 19.92 1.67
CA TYR A 200 8.44 19.24 2.40
C TYR A 200 9.16 18.18 1.54
N MET A 201 8.57 17.78 0.41
CA MET A 201 9.01 16.64 -0.38
C MET A 201 9.93 17.09 -1.53
N LYS A 202 11.06 16.39 -1.72
CA LYS A 202 11.92 16.57 -2.88
C LYS A 202 11.22 16.12 -4.17
N VAL A 203 10.53 14.99 -4.09
CA VAL A 203 9.74 14.41 -5.18
C VAL A 203 8.51 13.72 -4.58
N ILE A 204 7.41 13.74 -5.32
CA ILE A 204 6.25 12.90 -5.06
C ILE A 204 6.33 11.69 -6.01
N ALA A 205 6.68 10.50 -5.49
CA ALA A 205 6.81 9.29 -6.31
C ALA A 205 5.56 8.40 -6.20
N GLY A 206 4.79 8.36 -7.29
CA GLY A 206 3.61 7.51 -7.45
C GLY A 206 3.87 6.28 -8.32
N GLN A 207 2.84 5.45 -8.51
CA GLN A 207 2.93 4.15 -9.21
C GLN A 207 3.59 4.21 -10.60
N GLU A 208 3.49 5.34 -11.31
CA GLU A 208 4.04 5.48 -12.65
C GLU A 208 5.58 5.60 -12.66
N MET A 209 6.20 5.75 -11.49
CA MET A 209 7.66 5.80 -11.29
C MET A 209 8.25 4.44 -10.87
N GLY A 210 7.44 3.39 -10.71
CA GLY A 210 7.90 2.04 -10.38
C GLY A 210 7.30 1.50 -9.09
N SER A 211 7.94 0.47 -8.53
CA SER A 211 7.59 -0.05 -7.20
C SER A 211 8.16 0.84 -6.08
N LYS A 212 7.69 0.66 -4.85
CA LYS A 212 8.26 1.36 -3.68
C LYS A 212 9.76 1.06 -3.51
N ALA A 213 10.19 -0.17 -3.78
CA ALA A 213 11.60 -0.54 -3.79
C ALA A 213 12.39 0.19 -4.90
N ASP A 214 11.80 0.34 -6.09
CA ASP A 214 12.40 1.13 -7.17
C ASP A 214 12.52 2.61 -6.78
N HIS A 215 11.54 3.18 -6.09
CA HIS A 215 11.61 4.56 -5.61
C HIS A 215 12.81 4.77 -4.67
N ILE A 216 12.98 3.89 -3.68
CA ILE A 216 14.14 3.91 -2.77
C ILE A 216 15.44 3.76 -3.57
N ARG A 217 15.47 2.77 -4.48
CA ARG A 217 16.66 2.46 -5.28
C ARG A 217 17.10 3.64 -6.14
N TYR A 218 16.17 4.27 -6.85
CA TYR A 218 16.50 5.37 -7.76
C TYR A 218 16.77 6.67 -7.01
N ALA A 219 16.03 6.95 -5.94
CA ALA A 219 16.13 8.22 -5.23
C ALA A 219 17.25 8.28 -4.19
N ALA A 220 17.64 7.15 -3.59
CA ALA A 220 18.50 7.16 -2.41
C ALA A 220 19.74 6.25 -2.48
N LYS A 221 19.65 5.05 -3.07
CA LYS A 221 20.78 4.11 -3.07
C LYS A 221 21.99 4.67 -3.81
N GLY A 222 23.17 4.56 -3.19
CA GLY A 222 24.42 5.12 -3.72
C GLY A 222 24.57 6.64 -3.55
N LYS A 223 23.52 7.32 -3.07
CA LYS A 223 23.51 8.77 -2.78
C LYS A 223 23.58 9.06 -1.28
N TYR A 224 22.99 8.17 -0.47
CA TYR A 224 23.07 8.16 1.00
C TYR A 224 23.65 6.82 1.48
N LYS A 225 24.13 6.76 2.73
CA LYS A 225 24.49 5.49 3.37
C LYS A 225 23.24 4.66 3.65
N ASP A 226 23.35 3.34 3.64
CA ASP A 226 22.20 2.45 3.82
C ASP A 226 21.50 2.62 5.18
N ASN A 227 22.27 2.83 6.25
CA ASN A 227 21.75 3.13 7.59
C ASN A 227 21.26 4.59 7.75
N HIS A 228 21.34 5.42 6.69
CA HIS A 228 20.83 6.79 6.62
C HIS A 228 19.59 6.90 5.70
N ILE A 229 19.06 5.77 5.26
CA ILE A 229 17.84 5.70 4.44
C ILE A 229 16.77 4.99 5.28
N MET A 230 15.62 5.63 5.43
CA MET A 230 14.46 5.04 6.11
C MET A 230 13.22 5.13 5.24
N LEU A 231 12.41 4.07 5.21
CA LEU A 231 11.04 4.13 4.72
C LEU A 231 10.08 4.09 5.92
N ILE A 232 9.18 5.08 5.98
CA ILE A 232 8.04 5.10 6.90
C ILE A 232 6.81 4.58 6.14
N GLY A 233 6.12 3.58 6.69
CA GLY A 233 4.93 3.01 6.04
C GLY A 233 4.09 2.14 6.97
N ASP A 234 2.86 1.85 6.58
CA ASP A 234 1.87 1.15 7.40
C ASP A 234 1.54 -0.27 6.89
N ALA A 235 2.03 -0.66 5.71
CA ALA A 235 1.74 -1.94 5.09
C ALA A 235 2.97 -2.87 5.05
N PRO A 236 2.78 -4.20 5.01
CA PRO A 236 3.89 -5.14 4.85
C PRO A 236 4.69 -4.91 3.57
N GLY A 237 4.05 -4.40 2.51
CA GLY A 237 4.75 -4.02 1.28
C GLY A 237 5.79 -2.91 1.45
N ASP A 238 5.60 -2.00 2.41
CA ASP A 238 6.60 -0.97 2.76
C ASP A 238 7.81 -1.58 3.43
N ARG A 239 7.56 -2.41 4.45
CA ARG A 239 8.61 -3.17 5.14
C ARG A 239 9.45 -3.97 4.17
N ASP A 240 8.77 -4.74 3.31
CA ASP A 240 9.44 -5.64 2.38
C ASP A 240 10.25 -4.87 1.33
N ALA A 241 9.77 -3.70 0.88
CA ALA A 241 10.52 -2.80 -0.01
C ALA A 241 11.76 -2.19 0.68
N ALA A 242 11.64 -1.77 1.94
CA ALA A 242 12.79 -1.28 2.70
C ALA A 242 13.84 -2.38 2.88
N PHE A 243 13.42 -3.57 3.31
CA PHE A 243 14.32 -4.69 3.56
C PHE A 243 14.96 -5.24 2.28
N SER A 244 14.24 -5.24 1.14
CA SER A 244 14.83 -5.66 -0.14
C SER A 244 15.95 -4.74 -0.60
N GLU A 245 15.88 -3.45 -0.25
CA GLU A 245 16.94 -2.48 -0.54
C GLU A 245 17.99 -2.37 0.59
N GLY A 246 17.85 -3.15 1.67
CA GLY A 246 18.78 -3.14 2.80
C GLY A 246 18.79 -1.82 3.57
N VAL A 247 17.63 -1.16 3.69
CA VAL A 247 17.48 0.13 4.38
C VAL A 247 16.54 0.00 5.58
N LEU A 248 16.48 1.05 6.40
CA LEU A 248 15.68 1.04 7.63
C LEU A 248 14.18 1.15 7.33
N TRP A 249 13.37 0.59 8.23
CA TRP A 249 11.91 0.71 8.15
C TRP A 249 11.33 1.15 9.49
N TYR A 250 10.45 2.15 9.45
CA TYR A 250 9.67 2.57 10.60
C TYR A 250 8.18 2.31 10.36
N PRO A 251 7.52 1.50 11.20
CA PRO A 251 6.12 1.17 11.02
C PRO A 251 5.20 2.27 11.54
N ILE A 252 4.20 2.63 10.75
CA ILE A 252 2.95 3.23 11.24
C ILE A 252 2.02 2.08 11.63
N LEU A 253 1.68 1.98 12.91
CA LEU A 253 0.88 0.88 13.44
C LEU A 253 -0.61 1.10 13.12
N PRO A 254 -1.30 0.14 12.47
CA PRO A 254 -2.73 0.25 12.18
C PRO A 254 -3.58 0.46 13.43
N GLY A 255 -4.44 1.48 13.42
CA GLY A 255 -5.26 1.88 14.57
C GLY A 255 -4.50 2.62 15.67
N LYS A 256 -3.22 2.95 15.44
CA LYS A 256 -2.34 3.72 16.34
C LYS A 256 -1.48 4.71 15.54
N GLU A 257 -2.02 5.27 14.47
CA GLU A 257 -1.30 6.11 13.52
C GLU A 257 -0.78 7.38 14.20
N LYS A 258 -1.64 8.04 14.99
CA LYS A 258 -1.28 9.19 15.80
C LYS A 258 -0.14 8.88 16.78
N GLU A 259 -0.24 7.76 17.49
CA GLU A 259 0.78 7.33 18.46
C GLU A 259 2.09 6.98 17.76
N SER A 260 2.02 6.40 16.56
CA SER A 260 3.19 6.07 15.74
C SER A 260 3.92 7.33 15.29
N TRP A 261 3.20 8.37 14.85
CA TRP A 261 3.81 9.66 14.51
C TRP A 261 4.35 10.39 15.74
N ALA A 262 3.68 10.31 16.89
CA ALA A 262 4.19 10.86 18.14
C ALA A 262 5.52 10.20 18.55
N ARG A 263 5.57 8.86 18.57
CA ARG A 263 6.82 8.12 18.86
C ARG A 263 7.91 8.43 17.83
N PHE A 264 7.56 8.63 16.57
CA PHE A 264 8.56 8.96 15.56
C PHE A 264 9.31 10.24 15.93
N ARG A 265 8.57 11.31 16.25
CA ARG A 265 9.15 12.60 16.65
C ARG A 265 9.88 12.55 17.98
N GLU A 266 9.23 11.97 18.99
CA GLU A 266 9.71 12.02 20.37
C GLU A 266 10.87 11.05 20.65
N GLU A 267 11.10 10.06 19.79
CA GLU A 267 12.06 8.99 20.02
C GLU A 267 12.79 8.55 18.74
N ALA A 268 12.05 8.13 17.72
CA ALA A 268 12.63 7.35 16.61
C ALA A 268 13.52 8.19 15.68
N LEU A 269 13.16 9.46 15.44
CA LEU A 269 13.90 10.38 14.59
C LEU A 269 15.30 10.66 15.17
N ASP A 270 15.40 10.90 16.48
CA ASP A 270 16.70 11.09 17.12
C ASP A 270 17.54 9.81 17.10
N LYS A 271 16.92 8.63 17.27
CA LYS A 271 17.64 7.36 17.11
C LYS A 271 18.16 7.17 15.69
N PHE A 272 17.38 7.54 14.69
CA PHE A 272 17.79 7.47 13.28
C PHE A 272 18.98 8.38 13.01
N LEU A 273 18.91 9.65 13.42
CA LEU A 273 19.95 10.64 13.18
C LEU A 273 21.25 10.37 13.96
N ASN A 274 21.18 9.65 15.08
CA ASN A 274 22.34 9.23 15.87
C ASN A 274 22.86 7.83 15.48
N GLU A 275 22.34 7.22 14.40
CA GLU A 275 22.69 5.86 13.94
C GLU A 275 22.42 4.77 15.01
N GLU A 276 21.43 4.98 15.89
CA GLU A 276 21.00 4.07 16.96
C GLU A 276 19.68 3.32 16.62
N PHE A 277 19.12 3.54 15.43
CA PHE A 277 17.84 2.93 15.03
C PHE A 277 17.99 1.45 14.64
N GLU A 278 19.07 1.11 13.92
CA GLU A 278 19.34 -0.23 13.43
C GLU A 278 19.58 -1.22 14.59
N GLY A 279 19.20 -2.49 14.41
CA GLY A 279 19.39 -3.55 15.40
C GLY A 279 18.19 -3.73 16.32
N GLU A 280 18.42 -3.76 17.64
CA GLU A 280 17.39 -4.13 18.62
C GLU A 280 16.17 -3.20 18.57
N TYR A 281 16.37 -1.91 18.32
CA TYR A 281 15.28 -0.94 18.27
C TYR A 281 14.34 -1.19 17.08
N GLN A 282 14.88 -1.27 15.86
CA GLN A 282 14.09 -1.63 14.68
C GLN A 282 13.40 -2.98 14.85
N GLN A 283 14.10 -4.01 15.36
CA GLN A 283 13.50 -5.34 15.53
C GLN A 283 12.28 -5.30 16.47
N LYS A 284 12.36 -4.55 17.57
CA LYS A 284 11.22 -4.37 18.49
C LYS A 284 10.02 -3.74 17.77
N LEU A 285 10.23 -2.71 16.94
CA LEU A 285 9.15 -2.06 16.20
C LEU A 285 8.51 -3.02 15.18
N VAL A 286 9.33 -3.82 14.50
CA VAL A 286 8.87 -4.87 13.55
C VAL A 286 8.03 -5.92 14.26
N ASP A 287 8.47 -6.38 15.44
CA ASP A 287 7.74 -7.38 16.22
C ASP A 287 6.40 -6.83 16.73
N GLU A 288 6.39 -5.59 17.22
CA GLU A 288 5.16 -4.88 17.61
C GLU A 288 4.18 -4.76 16.43
N TYR A 289 4.66 -4.43 15.23
CA TYR A 289 3.82 -4.36 14.03
C TYR A 289 3.26 -5.72 13.62
N ASN A 290 4.10 -6.75 13.55
CA ASN A 290 3.69 -8.09 13.12
C ASN A 290 2.64 -8.70 14.07
N ALA A 291 2.68 -8.36 15.36
CA ALA A 291 1.70 -8.83 16.33
C ALA A 291 0.28 -8.26 16.09
N LEU A 292 0.13 -7.17 15.33
CA LEU A 292 -1.18 -6.55 15.04
C LEU A 292 -1.94 -7.23 13.90
N LEU A 293 -1.22 -7.88 12.98
CA LEU A 293 -1.78 -8.36 11.72
C LEU A 293 -1.83 -9.90 11.69
N PRO A 294 -3.01 -10.51 11.90
CA PRO A 294 -3.15 -11.96 11.79
C PRO A 294 -2.96 -12.45 10.35
N GLU A 295 -2.38 -13.63 10.19
CA GLU A 295 -2.27 -14.28 8.87
C GLU A 295 -3.60 -14.93 8.43
N LEU A 296 -4.34 -15.44 9.41
CA LEU A 296 -5.53 -16.25 9.23
C LEU A 296 -6.76 -15.52 9.77
N PRO A 297 -7.91 -15.61 9.08
CA PRO A 297 -9.15 -15.04 9.60
C PRO A 297 -9.62 -15.77 10.86
N ASP A 298 -10.47 -15.11 11.64
CA ASP A 298 -11.05 -15.64 12.87
C ASP A 298 -12.37 -16.42 12.65
N TRP A 299 -12.94 -16.39 11.45
CA TRP A 299 -14.14 -17.15 11.09
C TRP A 299 -13.84 -18.58 10.59
N PRO A 300 -14.83 -19.49 10.66
CA PRO A 300 -14.73 -20.85 10.15
C PRO A 300 -14.40 -20.93 8.66
N THR A 301 -13.50 -21.84 8.27
CA THR A 301 -13.22 -22.16 6.86
C THR A 301 -13.25 -23.66 6.56
N PHE A 302 -13.57 -24.04 5.33
CA PHE A 302 -13.50 -25.45 4.90
C PHE A 302 -12.07 -25.99 4.93
N SER A 303 -11.07 -25.14 4.65
CA SER A 303 -9.65 -25.49 4.68
C SER A 303 -9.08 -25.72 6.09
N GLY A 304 -9.84 -25.44 7.15
CA GLY A 304 -9.49 -25.89 8.51
C GLY A 304 -9.12 -24.79 9.51
N ASN A 305 -9.45 -23.52 9.25
CA ASN A 305 -9.60 -22.55 10.34
C ASN A 305 -10.90 -22.86 11.08
N ASN A 306 -10.91 -23.95 11.83
CA ASN A 306 -12.00 -24.31 12.72
C ASN A 306 -11.61 -23.81 14.11
N ARG A 307 -12.07 -22.63 14.48
CA ARG A 307 -12.10 -22.23 15.90
C ARG A 307 -13.38 -22.74 16.55
#